data_AF-A0A8T4N907-F1
#
_entry.id   AF-A0A8T4N907-F1
#
_cell.length_a   1.000
_cell.length_b   1.000
_cell.length_c   1.000
_cell.angle_alpha   90.00
_cell.angle_beta   90.00
_cell.angle_gamma   90.00
#
_symmetry.space_group_name_H-M   'P 1'
#
loop_
_entity.id
_entity.type
_entity.pdbx_description
1 polymer ?
#
loop_
_entity_poly.entity_id
_entity_poly.type
_entity_poly.pdbx_seq_one_letter_code
_entity_poly.pdbx_strand_id
1 'polypeptide(L)' 'MKEEDYKLKIALISGASEAAKFKSENPYATDEEIIKHVTDNAEKILSEID' A
#
# COMPACT_ATOMS: atom_id res chain seq x y z
N MET A 1 -3.25 7.15 -21.67
CA MET A 1 -3.75 6.76 -20.34
C MET A 1 -4.22 8.02 -19.66
N LYS A 2 -5.40 8.05 -19.03
CA LYS A 2 -5.80 9.26 -18.30
C LYS A 2 -4.87 9.42 -17.10
N GLU A 3 -4.60 10.66 -16.69
CA GLU A 3 -3.73 10.95 -15.55
C GLU A 3 -4.19 10.26 -14.26
N GLU A 4 -5.52 10.19 -14.06
CA GLU A 4 -6.16 9.44 -12.98
C GLU A 4 -5.83 7.94 -13.00
N ASP A 5 -5.79 7.30 -14.18
CA ASP A 5 -5.43 5.88 -14.31
C ASP A 5 -3.97 5.64 -13.91
N TYR A 6 -3.10 6.62 -14.14
CA TYR A 6 -1.68 6.53 -13.77
C TYR A 6 -1.50 6.64 -12.27
N LYS A 7 -2.10 7.66 -11.63
CA LYS A 7 -2.06 7.81 -10.18
C LYS A 7 -2.63 6.59 -9.45
N LEU A 8 -3.75 6.05 -9.95
CA LEU A 8 -4.33 4.83 -9.40
C LEU A 8 -3.38 3.63 -9.50
N LYS A 9 -2.70 3.45 -10.64
CA LYS A 9 -1.70 2.39 -10.79
C LYS A 9 -0.55 2.52 -9.81
N ILE A 10 -0.01 3.73 -9.63
CA ILE A 10 1.08 3.96 -8.67
C ILE A 10 0.58 3.69 -7.24
N ALA A 11 -0.62 4.15 -6.87
CA ALA A 11 -1.21 3.87 -5.56
C ALA A 11 -1.34 2.38 -5.25
N LEU A 12 -1.78 1.59 -6.23
CA LEU A 12 -1.86 0.13 -6.10
C LEU A 12 -0.49 -0.51 -5.91
N ILE A 13 0.52 -0.08 -6.68
CA ILE A 13 1.89 -0.58 -6.56
C ILE A 13 2.46 -0.24 -5.18
N SER A 14 2.30 1.01 -4.72
CA SER A 14 2.80 1.45 -3.42
C SER A 14 2.13 0.71 -2.27
N GLY A 15 0.80 0.51 -2.33
CA GLY A 15 0.07 -0.28 -1.34
C GLY A 15 0.54 -1.74 -1.26
N ALA A 16 0.75 -2.38 -2.41
CA ALA A 16 1.30 -3.74 -2.47
C ALA A 16 2.73 -3.84 -1.95
N SER A 17 3.57 -2.83 -2.24
CA SER A 17 4.93 -2.74 -1.73
C SER A 17 4.96 -2.61 -0.20
N GLU A 18 4.09 -1.76 0.36
CA GLU A 18 3.98 -1.60 1.81
C GLU A 18 3.48 -2.88 2.49
N ALA A 19 2.51 -3.57 1.89
CA ALA A 19 2.06 -4.89 2.37
C ALA A 19 3.20 -5.91 2.43
N ALA A 20 3.99 -6.00 1.36
CA ALA A 20 5.11 -6.92 1.27
C ALA A 20 6.20 -6.58 2.31
N LYS A 21 6.50 -5.29 2.48
CA LYS A 21 7.44 -4.80 3.48
C LYS A 21 6.98 -5.15 4.90
N PHE A 22 5.71 -4.88 5.23
CA PHE A 22 5.15 -5.19 6.54
C PHE A 22 5.22 -6.69 6.86
N LYS A 23 4.90 -7.56 5.90
CA LYS A 23 5.04 -9.03 6.07
C LYS A 23 6.50 -9.47 6.23
N SER A 24 7.43 -8.83 5.54
CA SER A 24 8.86 -9.13 5.68
C SER A 24 9.38 -8.75 7.08
N GLU A 25 8.89 -7.65 7.64
CA GLU A 25 9.24 -7.18 8.99
C GLU A 25 8.48 -7.94 10.08
N ASN A 26 7.29 -8.48 9.75
CA ASN A 26 6.41 -9.23 10.65
C ASN A 26 6.02 -10.59 10.02
N PRO A 27 6.92 -11.60 10.01
CA PRO A 27 6.71 -12.86 9.27
C PRO A 27 5.44 -13.63 9.68
N TYR A 28 4.98 -13.43 10.92
CA TYR A 28 3.81 -14.10 11.48
C TYR A 28 2.51 -13.30 11.37
N ALA A 29 2.55 -12.06 10.85
CA ALA A 29 1.36 -11.25 10.68
C ALA A 29 0.33 -11.96 9.80
N THR A 30 -0.95 -11.88 10.19
CA THR A 30 -2.04 -12.42 9.37
C THR A 30 -2.36 -11.50 8.21
N ASP A 31 -3.09 -12.02 7.23
CA ASP A 31 -3.52 -11.21 6.08
C ASP A 31 -4.40 -10.04 6.53
N GLU A 32 -5.25 -10.22 7.55
CA GLU A 32 -6.07 -9.14 8.12
C GLU A 32 -5.21 -8.04 8.75
N GLU A 33 -4.13 -8.40 9.46
CA GLU A 33 -3.20 -7.43 10.06
C GLU A 33 -2.45 -6.64 8.98
N ILE A 34 -2.00 -7.32 7.92
CA ILE A 34 -1.32 -6.70 6.78
C ILE A 34 -2.29 -5.73 6.07
N ILE A 35 -3.50 -6.18 5.76
CA ILE A 35 -4.53 -5.36 5.11
C ILE A 35 -4.85 -4.14 5.97
N LYS A 36 -5.08 -4.34 7.27
CA LYS A 36 -5.36 -3.26 8.21
C LYS A 36 -4.22 -2.24 8.24
N HIS A 37 -2.96 -2.69 8.30
CA HIS A 37 -1.80 -1.80 8.27
C HIS A 37 -1.79 -0.94 7.00
N VAL A 38 -2.01 -1.54 5.83
CA VAL A 38 -2.03 -0.80 4.56
C VAL A 38 -3.20 0.18 4.49
N THR A 39 -4.40 -0.22 4.93
CA THR A 39 -5.57 0.68 4.92
C THR A 39 -5.45 1.82 5.91
N ASP A 40 -4.91 1.57 7.11
CA ASP A 40 -4.69 2.59 8.14
C ASP A 40 -3.63 3.62 7.69
N ASN A 41 -2.75 3.24 6.75
CA ASN A 41 -1.72 4.10 6.18
C ASN A 41 -2.04 4.59 4.75
N ALA A 42 -3.23 4.34 4.22
CA ALA A 42 -3.56 4.62 2.82
C ALA A 42 -3.37 6.09 2.43
N GLU A 43 -3.76 7.03 3.30
CA GLU A 43 -3.55 8.47 3.06
C GLU A 43 -2.07 8.85 2.97
N LYS A 44 -1.24 8.25 3.83
CA LYS A 44 0.21 8.45 3.81
C LYS A 44 0.81 7.90 2.51
N ILE A 45 0.43 6.68 2.12
CA ILE A 45 0.88 6.04 0.88
C ILE A 45 0.51 6.90 -0.34
N LEU A 46 -0.68 7.49 -0.34
CA LEU A 46 -1.12 8.40 -1.40
C LEU A 46 -0.34 9.73 -1.41
N SER A 47 0.00 10.27 -0.25
CA SER A 47 0.76 11.52 -0.13
C SER A 47 2.19 11.45 -0.66
N GLU A 48 2.77 10.24 -0.77
CA GLU A 48 4.11 10.00 -1.32
C GLU A 48 4.11 9.95 -2.87
N ILE A 49 2.93 10.00 -3.50
CA ILE A 49 2.74 9.86 -4.96
C ILE A 49 2.50 11.23 -5.64
N ASP A 50 2.10 12.25 -4.90
CA ASP A 50 1.85 13.61 -5.40
C ASP A 50 3.14 14.45 -5.57
#